data_AF-A0A8T5RH00-F1
#
_entry.id   AF-A0A8T5RH00-F1
#
_cell.length_a   1.000
_cell.length_b   1.000
_cell.length_c   1.000
_cell.angle_alpha   90.00
_cell.angle_beta   90.00
_cell.angle_gamma   90.00
#
_symmetry.space_group_name_H-M   'P 1'
#
loop_
_entity.id
_entity.type
_entity.pdbx_description
1 polymer ?
#
loop_
_entity_poly.entity_id
_entity_poly.type
_entity_poly.pdbx_seq_one_letter_code
_entity_poly.pdbx_strand_id
1 'polypeptide(L)'
;MINGNNKCNKKDNLKIEKYNIIRRISLNFFTGLFITISYFYFSDSVGSISTYFINESTNIFQFGFTLLFFTFLSVLAGPFHGLLNGFLGELLYQLAFYETLEIQWCILVAIIGFSAGLYKYKPLKYQEKMKIFYTFLVLFISSIIVSVLIILFESLLNPMVKLEIIALDYGFKFLIQYLISIPLIVPFLILLYDYFLAEEEKHFYNMTLTHHPEYACDHTYYLKFGRTYIYFCSRCSGTLIGAVLTLFFMYFLEKSFNFIISSESAILICIFFPIPCIIDWGTQKLLLRKSTTESRVITGLIIGISLYLISFTGKYYFFALFLVILYFSIVGLLMYIGYQKLMKKLSEENEDLSSEEDILFEE
;
A
#
# COMPACT_ATOMS: atom_id res chain seq x y z
N MET A 1 -7.06 -31.98 -26.05
CA MET A 1 -7.42 -30.54 -26.05
C MET A 1 -8.40 -30.30 -24.92
N ILE A 2 -7.95 -29.78 -23.78
CA ILE A 2 -8.85 -29.43 -22.67
C ILE A 2 -9.64 -28.20 -23.10
N ASN A 3 -10.97 -28.33 -23.20
CA ASN A 3 -11.88 -27.24 -23.54
C ASN A 3 -11.70 -26.09 -22.53
N GLY A 4 -10.86 -25.11 -22.90
CA GLY A 4 -10.42 -23.98 -22.09
C GLY A 4 -11.48 -22.89 -21.92
N ASN A 5 -12.71 -23.28 -21.62
CA ASN A 5 -13.82 -22.36 -21.38
C ASN A 5 -14.09 -22.10 -19.89
N ASN A 6 -13.14 -22.42 -19.02
CA ASN A 6 -13.10 -21.91 -17.65
C ASN A 6 -12.54 -20.48 -17.64
N LYS A 7 -13.18 -19.56 -18.38
CA LYS A 7 -13.10 -18.13 -18.01
C LYS A 7 -13.57 -18.07 -16.56
N CYS A 8 -12.71 -17.60 -15.66
CA CYS A 8 -12.98 -17.45 -14.22
C CYS A 8 -14.44 -17.01 -14.02
N ASN A 9 -15.30 -17.98 -13.70
CA ASN A 9 -16.72 -17.82 -14.00
C ASN A 9 -17.32 -16.89 -12.94
N LYS A 10 -18.14 -15.92 -13.34
CA LYS A 10 -18.66 -14.87 -12.44
C LYS A 10 -19.38 -15.43 -11.20
N LYS A 11 -19.85 -16.68 -11.28
CA LYS A 11 -20.48 -17.44 -10.18
C LYS A 11 -19.50 -17.90 -9.10
N ASP A 12 -18.24 -18.18 -9.42
CA ASP A 12 -17.24 -18.56 -8.42
C ASP A 12 -16.85 -17.39 -7.51
N ASN A 13 -17.00 -16.15 -8.01
CA ASN A 13 -16.77 -14.94 -7.23
C ASN A 13 -17.72 -14.77 -6.02
N LEU A 14 -18.91 -15.39 -6.03
CA LEU A 14 -19.85 -15.30 -4.90
C LEU A 14 -19.44 -16.20 -3.72
N LYS A 15 -18.75 -17.33 -3.95
CA LYS A 15 -18.21 -18.16 -2.85
C LYS A 15 -16.91 -17.59 -2.25
N ILE A 16 -16.21 -16.73 -2.99
CA ILE A 16 -15.03 -15.98 -2.50
C ILE A 16 -15.41 -14.99 -1.38
N GLU A 17 -16.71 -14.69 -1.21
CA GLU A 17 -17.18 -13.64 -0.30
C GLU A 17 -16.90 -13.93 1.19
N LYS A 18 -16.75 -15.20 1.62
CA LYS A 18 -16.36 -15.55 3.01
C LYS A 18 -14.85 -15.37 3.27
N TYR A 19 -14.02 -15.43 2.22
CA TYR A 19 -12.59 -15.06 2.26
C TYR A 19 -12.38 -13.52 2.22
N ASN A 20 -13.46 -12.73 2.21
CA ASN A 20 -13.35 -11.28 2.19
C ASN A 20 -12.82 -10.68 3.49
N ILE A 21 -12.90 -11.35 4.64
CA ILE A 21 -12.51 -10.71 5.91
C ILE A 21 -11.01 -10.41 5.94
N ILE A 22 -10.16 -11.43 5.74
CA ILE A 22 -8.69 -11.24 5.73
C ILE A 22 -8.31 -10.29 4.61
N ARG A 23 -8.87 -10.49 3.41
CA ARG A 23 -8.63 -9.58 2.27
C ARG A 23 -9.00 -8.13 2.58
N ARG A 24 -10.14 -7.88 3.22
CA ARG A 24 -10.60 -6.53 3.60
C ARG A 24 -9.68 -5.93 4.67
N ILE A 25 -9.25 -6.72 5.65
CA ILE A 25 -8.29 -6.29 6.66
C ILE A 25 -6.96 -5.94 6.00
N SER A 26 -6.39 -6.82 5.17
CA SER A 26 -5.13 -6.59 4.46
C SER A 26 -5.21 -5.37 3.54
N LEU A 27 -6.29 -5.21 2.78
CA LEU A 27 -6.45 -4.06 1.90
C LEU A 27 -6.52 -2.74 2.68
N ASN A 28 -7.27 -2.72 3.79
CA ASN A 28 -7.31 -1.55 4.67
C ASN A 28 -5.94 -1.27 5.29
N PHE A 29 -5.24 -2.31 5.75
CA PHE A 29 -3.89 -2.16 6.29
C PHE A 29 -2.92 -1.59 5.26
N PHE A 30 -2.88 -2.13 4.04
CA PHE A 30 -2.04 -1.63 2.96
C PHE A 30 -2.42 -0.21 2.53
N THR A 31 -3.71 0.12 2.50
CA THR A 31 -4.17 1.48 2.22
C THR A 31 -3.63 2.44 3.26
N GLY A 32 -3.74 2.10 4.54
CA GLY A 32 -3.26 2.96 5.61
C GLY A 32 -1.76 3.15 5.59
N LEU A 33 -1.03 2.03 5.45
CA LEU A 33 0.41 2.04 5.31
C LEU A 33 0.89 2.88 4.11
N PHE A 34 0.23 2.74 2.96
CA PHE A 34 0.53 3.56 1.78
C PHE A 34 0.36 5.05 2.05
N ILE A 35 -0.74 5.45 2.72
CA ILE A 35 -0.99 6.85 3.06
C ILE A 35 0.09 7.36 4.03
N THR A 36 0.41 6.61 5.09
CA THR A 36 1.42 6.98 6.08
C THR A 36 2.81 7.12 5.47
N ILE A 37 3.26 6.14 4.68
CA ILE A 37 4.57 6.20 4.01
C ILE A 37 4.63 7.37 3.03
N SER A 38 3.57 7.57 2.24
CA SER A 38 3.53 8.67 1.29
C SER A 38 3.54 10.01 2.02
N TYR A 39 2.75 10.17 3.09
CA TYR A 39 2.76 11.36 3.93
C TYR A 39 4.17 11.66 4.45
N PHE A 40 4.86 10.65 4.98
CA PHE A 40 6.21 10.80 5.53
C PHE A 40 7.21 11.27 4.46
N TYR A 41 7.27 10.62 3.30
CA TYR A 41 8.23 10.99 2.24
C TYR A 41 7.89 12.32 1.55
N PHE A 42 6.60 12.64 1.38
CA PHE A 42 6.21 13.96 0.90
C PHE A 42 6.61 15.02 1.93
N SER A 43 6.37 14.78 3.21
CA SER A 43 6.75 15.70 4.28
C SER A 43 8.26 15.90 4.37
N ASP A 44 9.06 14.86 4.18
CA ASP A 44 10.53 14.98 4.10
C ASP A 44 10.97 15.86 2.92
N SER A 45 10.33 15.70 1.76
CA SER A 45 10.70 16.42 0.54
C SER A 45 10.25 17.88 0.51
N VAL A 46 9.04 18.16 1.01
CA VAL A 46 8.38 19.47 0.87
C VAL A 46 7.92 20.07 2.19
N GLY A 47 8.25 19.47 3.34
CA GLY A 47 7.75 19.87 4.66
C GLY A 47 6.40 19.24 5.01
N SER A 48 6.24 18.91 6.30
CA SER A 48 4.95 18.43 6.81
C SER A 48 3.95 19.58 6.98
N ILE A 49 2.70 19.23 7.30
CA ILE A 49 1.66 20.23 7.59
C ILE A 49 2.04 21.08 8.81
N SER A 50 2.77 20.53 9.79
CA SER A 50 3.18 21.25 10.99
C SER A 50 4.46 22.07 10.82
N THR A 51 5.33 21.72 9.86
CA THR A 51 6.67 22.34 9.72
C THR A 51 6.61 23.86 9.58
N TYR A 52 5.61 24.36 8.87
CA TYR A 52 5.41 25.79 8.67
C TYR A 52 5.17 26.55 9.99
N PHE A 53 4.50 25.91 10.95
CA PHE A 53 4.11 26.54 12.20
C PHE A 53 5.11 26.32 13.34
N ILE A 54 5.94 25.28 13.25
CA ILE A 54 6.92 24.94 14.29
C ILE A 54 8.29 25.58 14.01
N ASN A 55 8.76 25.55 12.76
CA ASN A 55 10.12 25.98 12.41
C ASN A 55 10.18 27.32 11.65
N GLU A 56 9.09 28.11 11.67
CA GLU A 56 8.96 29.39 10.95
C GLU A 56 9.45 29.34 9.49
N SER A 57 9.07 28.28 8.75
CA SER A 57 9.57 28.13 7.38
C SER A 57 9.01 29.23 6.47
N THR A 58 9.89 29.94 5.76
CA THR A 58 9.49 31.04 4.87
C THR A 58 8.77 30.56 3.59
N ASN A 59 8.76 29.26 3.33
CA ASN A 59 8.25 28.67 2.11
C ASN A 59 6.77 28.24 2.24
N ILE A 60 5.88 29.19 2.01
CA ILE A 60 4.42 28.97 1.97
C ILE A 60 4.04 27.83 1.01
N PHE A 61 4.65 27.74 -0.17
CA PHE A 61 4.28 26.74 -1.20
C PHE A 61 4.53 25.27 -0.80
N GLN A 62 5.46 25.04 0.12
CA GLN A 62 5.98 23.71 0.45
C GLN A 62 4.93 22.83 1.17
N PHE A 63 4.31 23.34 2.23
CA PHE A 63 3.30 22.56 2.97
C PHE A 63 1.96 22.39 2.23
N GLY A 64 1.66 23.26 1.25
CA GLY A 64 0.43 23.20 0.46
C GLY A 64 0.34 21.93 -0.36
N PHE A 65 1.49 21.41 -0.81
CA PHE A 65 1.55 20.17 -1.57
C PHE A 65 1.30 18.93 -0.69
N THR A 66 1.94 18.83 0.48
CA THR A 66 1.69 17.74 1.44
C THR A 66 0.22 17.72 1.85
N LEU A 67 -0.34 18.89 2.19
CA LEU A 67 -1.75 19.03 2.56
C LEU A 67 -2.69 18.60 1.42
N LEU A 68 -2.41 19.02 0.18
CA LEU A 68 -3.16 18.62 -1.02
C LEU A 68 -3.15 17.12 -1.21
N PHE A 69 -1.96 16.53 -1.22
CA PHE A 69 -1.79 15.10 -1.47
C PHE A 69 -2.46 14.26 -0.37
N PHE A 70 -2.25 14.61 0.90
CA PHE A 70 -2.86 13.92 2.04
C PHE A 70 -4.39 14.04 2.04
N THR A 71 -4.93 15.23 1.73
CA THR A 71 -6.37 15.47 1.66
C THR A 71 -7.00 14.65 0.54
N PHE A 72 -6.37 14.63 -0.64
CA PHE A 72 -6.83 13.82 -1.77
C PHE A 72 -6.90 12.33 -1.41
N LEU A 73 -5.84 11.78 -0.81
CA LEU A 73 -5.83 10.39 -0.36
C LEU A 73 -6.88 10.10 0.72
N SER A 74 -7.10 11.05 1.63
CA SER A 74 -8.12 10.92 2.69
C SER A 74 -9.54 10.87 2.11
N VAL A 75 -9.85 11.67 1.08
CA VAL A 75 -11.13 11.60 0.38
C VAL A 75 -11.32 10.25 -0.34
N LEU A 76 -10.25 9.68 -0.91
CA LEU A 76 -10.30 8.37 -1.55
C LEU A 76 -10.51 7.23 -0.53
N ALA A 77 -9.73 7.24 0.56
CA ALA A 77 -9.72 6.15 1.53
C ALA A 77 -10.89 6.21 2.52
N GLY A 78 -11.35 7.41 2.87
CA GLY A 78 -12.42 7.67 3.83
C GLY A 78 -11.93 8.18 5.19
N PRO A 79 -12.86 8.52 6.10
CA PRO A 79 -12.58 9.33 7.28
C PRO A 79 -11.70 8.61 8.31
N PHE A 80 -11.92 7.31 8.53
CA PHE A 80 -11.11 6.53 9.47
C PHE A 80 -9.64 6.40 9.03
N HIS A 81 -9.42 6.21 7.72
CA HIS A 81 -8.08 6.17 7.16
C HIS A 81 -7.42 7.55 7.21
N GLY A 82 -8.15 8.62 6.88
CA GLY A 82 -7.64 9.98 7.04
C GLY A 82 -7.22 10.27 8.49
N LEU A 83 -8.06 9.91 9.46
CA LEU A 83 -7.78 10.10 10.89
C LEU A 83 -6.52 9.36 11.34
N LEU A 84 -6.52 8.03 11.19
CA LEU A 84 -5.45 7.19 11.72
C LEU A 84 -4.12 7.43 11.02
N ASN A 85 -4.13 7.53 9.68
CA ASN A 85 -2.89 7.68 8.92
C ASN A 85 -2.38 9.13 8.94
N GLY A 86 -3.26 10.12 9.13
CA GLY A 86 -2.84 11.49 9.39
C GLY A 86 -2.10 11.61 10.72
N PHE A 87 -2.66 11.04 11.79
CA PHE A 87 -2.00 10.99 13.09
C PHE A 87 -0.65 10.27 13.01
N LEU A 88 -0.63 9.04 12.47
CA LEU A 88 0.60 8.24 12.39
C LEU A 88 1.63 8.86 11.46
N GLY A 89 1.22 9.39 10.31
CA GLY A 89 2.13 10.03 9.36
C GLY A 89 2.84 11.23 9.97
N GLU A 90 2.08 12.10 10.64
CA GLU A 90 2.64 13.26 11.32
C GLU A 90 3.51 12.85 12.51
N LEU A 91 3.06 11.91 13.35
CA LEU A 91 3.85 11.43 14.48
C LEU A 91 5.20 10.84 14.05
N LEU A 92 5.21 9.99 13.02
CA LEU A 92 6.45 9.39 12.52
C LEU A 92 7.36 10.46 11.90
N TYR A 93 6.80 11.44 11.21
CA TYR A 93 7.59 12.55 10.68
C TYR A 93 8.23 13.37 11.81
N GLN A 94 7.47 13.77 12.83
CA GLN A 94 8.01 14.55 13.95
C GLN A 94 9.09 13.77 14.71
N LEU A 95 8.89 12.46 14.95
CA LEU A 95 9.90 11.60 15.56
C LEU A 95 11.21 11.56 14.76
N ALA A 96 11.14 11.68 13.43
CA ALA A 96 12.30 11.60 12.56
C ALA A 96 13.03 12.94 12.37
N PHE A 97 12.31 14.07 12.45
CA PHE A 97 12.85 15.36 11.99
C PHE A 97 12.79 16.47 13.04
N TYR A 98 12.02 16.34 14.12
CA TYR A 98 11.91 17.38 15.16
C TYR A 98 12.62 16.97 16.44
N GLU A 99 13.07 17.98 17.18
CA GLU A 99 13.64 17.79 18.52
C GLU A 99 12.55 17.58 19.57
N THR A 100 11.39 18.23 19.41
CA THR A 100 10.24 18.13 20.31
C THR A 100 9.02 17.58 19.57
N LEU A 101 8.25 16.73 20.27
CA LEU A 101 6.99 16.20 19.76
C LEU A 101 5.84 17.14 20.09
N GLU A 102 5.22 17.68 19.05
CA GLU A 102 4.07 18.58 19.13
C GLU A 102 2.79 17.78 18.83
N ILE A 103 2.31 17.04 19.83
CA ILE A 103 1.18 16.09 19.70
C ILE A 103 -0.11 16.76 19.21
N GLN A 104 -0.32 18.04 19.53
CA GLN A 104 -1.45 18.83 19.03
C GLN A 104 -1.48 18.86 17.50
N TRP A 105 -0.33 18.92 16.83
CA TRP A 105 -0.25 18.90 15.38
C TRP A 105 -0.57 17.52 14.81
N CYS A 106 -0.17 16.43 15.49
CA CYS A 106 -0.59 15.08 15.12
C CYS A 106 -2.12 14.95 15.16
N ILE A 107 -2.76 15.51 16.19
CA ILE A 107 -4.23 15.52 16.34
C ILE A 107 -4.88 16.38 15.25
N LEU A 108 -4.35 17.57 14.98
CA LEU A 108 -4.86 18.46 13.93
C LEU A 108 -4.81 17.81 12.55
N VAL A 109 -3.69 17.17 12.18
CA VAL A 109 -3.57 16.43 10.92
C VAL A 109 -4.55 15.26 10.86
N ALA A 110 -4.77 14.57 11.97
CA ALA A 110 -5.80 13.53 12.06
C ALA A 110 -7.21 14.09 11.83
N ILE A 111 -7.54 15.25 12.41
CA ILE A 111 -8.84 15.91 12.22
C ILE A 111 -9.02 16.35 10.77
N ILE A 112 -7.98 16.92 10.14
CA ILE A 112 -7.97 17.28 8.71
C ILE A 112 -8.28 16.05 7.84
N GLY A 113 -7.60 14.92 8.10
CA GLY A 113 -7.83 13.69 7.35
C GLY A 113 -9.24 13.14 7.57
N PHE A 114 -9.74 13.17 8.81
CA PHE A 114 -11.10 12.74 9.13
C PHE A 114 -12.15 13.58 8.41
N SER A 115 -12.07 14.90 8.51
CA SER A 115 -13.05 15.83 7.94
C SER A 115 -13.05 15.77 6.41
N ALA A 116 -11.87 15.74 5.79
CA ALA A 116 -11.73 15.52 4.35
C ALA A 116 -12.37 14.19 3.90
N GLY A 117 -12.12 13.13 4.67
CA GLY A 117 -12.65 11.80 4.37
C GLY A 117 -14.17 11.64 4.55
N LEU A 118 -14.87 12.58 5.22
CA LEU A 118 -16.32 12.49 5.46
C LEU A 118 -17.11 12.34 4.16
N TYR A 119 -16.70 13.04 3.10
CA TYR A 119 -17.31 12.93 1.78
C TYR A 119 -16.64 11.88 0.88
N LYS A 120 -16.33 10.72 1.45
CA LYS A 120 -15.63 9.61 0.80
C LYS A 120 -16.06 9.41 -0.66
N TYR A 121 -15.05 9.28 -1.52
CA TYR A 121 -15.22 8.97 -2.94
C TYR A 121 -16.00 7.65 -3.13
N LYS A 122 -16.92 7.66 -4.10
CA LYS A 122 -17.57 6.47 -4.63
C LYS A 122 -17.52 6.55 -6.15
N PRO A 123 -17.24 5.45 -6.87
CA PRO A 123 -17.18 5.47 -8.33
C PRO A 123 -18.50 5.94 -8.97
N LEU A 124 -18.42 6.68 -10.07
CA LEU A 124 -19.53 7.30 -10.82
C LEU A 124 -20.25 8.43 -10.09
N LYS A 125 -19.94 8.66 -8.81
CA LYS A 125 -20.60 9.71 -8.00
C LYS A 125 -20.35 11.10 -8.55
N TYR A 126 -19.23 11.32 -9.25
CA TYR A 126 -18.78 12.66 -9.64
C TYR A 126 -19.17 13.06 -11.07
N GLN A 127 -19.90 12.19 -11.78
CA GLN A 127 -20.55 12.55 -13.05
C GLN A 127 -21.66 13.59 -12.85
N GLU A 128 -22.29 13.62 -11.66
CA GLU A 128 -23.23 14.65 -11.27
C GLU A 128 -22.50 15.89 -10.74
N LYS A 129 -22.58 17.01 -11.47
CA LYS A 129 -21.95 18.30 -11.08
C LYS A 129 -22.24 18.72 -9.63
N MET A 130 -23.43 18.40 -9.11
CA MET A 130 -23.82 18.70 -7.74
C MET A 130 -22.96 17.97 -6.68
N LYS A 131 -22.45 16.77 -6.96
CA LYS A 131 -21.63 16.01 -6.00
C LYS A 131 -20.21 16.57 -5.90
N ILE A 132 -19.67 17.11 -6.99
CA ILE A 132 -18.42 17.88 -6.98
C ILE A 132 -18.57 19.09 -6.06
N PHE A 133 -19.68 19.84 -6.22
CA PHE A 133 -19.98 21.00 -5.38
C PHE A 133 -20.09 20.66 -3.89
N TYR A 134 -20.71 19.54 -3.52
CA TYR A 134 -20.74 19.10 -2.12
C TYR A 134 -19.35 18.78 -1.56
N THR A 135 -18.46 18.23 -2.38
CA THR A 135 -17.07 17.96 -1.97
C THR A 135 -16.34 19.27 -1.71
N PHE A 136 -16.49 20.24 -2.61
CA PHE A 136 -15.99 21.60 -2.43
C PHE A 136 -16.52 22.20 -1.11
N LEU A 137 -17.83 22.14 -0.88
CA LEU A 137 -18.47 22.71 0.32
C LEU A 137 -17.95 22.06 1.61
N VAL A 138 -17.83 20.73 1.63
CA VAL A 138 -17.30 20.01 2.81
C VAL A 138 -15.86 20.39 3.10
N LEU A 139 -15.00 20.49 2.07
CA LEU A 139 -13.60 20.89 2.24
C LEU A 139 -13.47 22.37 2.68
N PHE A 140 -14.34 23.25 2.17
CA PHE A 140 -14.41 24.65 2.59
C PHE A 140 -14.85 24.79 4.06
N ILE A 141 -15.91 24.09 4.48
CA ILE A 141 -16.35 24.10 5.89
C ILE A 141 -15.26 23.51 6.79
N SER A 142 -14.63 22.41 6.35
CA SER A 142 -13.51 21.80 7.05
C SER A 142 -12.36 22.77 7.28
N SER A 143 -12.02 23.62 6.30
CA SER A 143 -10.91 24.56 6.44
C SER A 143 -11.17 25.61 7.52
N ILE A 144 -12.42 26.08 7.64
CA ILE A 144 -12.84 27.01 8.69
C ILE A 144 -12.76 26.34 10.07
N ILE A 145 -13.30 25.13 10.19
CA ILE A 145 -13.29 24.38 11.46
C ILE A 145 -11.86 24.14 11.93
N VAL A 146 -10.98 23.67 11.05
CA VAL A 146 -9.58 23.38 11.39
C VAL A 146 -8.83 24.67 11.75
N SER A 147 -9.05 25.76 11.03
CA SER A 147 -8.48 27.07 11.36
C SER A 147 -8.87 27.52 12.77
N VAL A 148 -10.16 27.41 13.14
CA VAL A 148 -10.63 27.72 14.50
C VAL A 148 -9.97 26.81 15.54
N LEU A 149 -9.85 25.51 15.26
CA LEU A 149 -9.18 24.57 16.15
C LEU A 149 -7.70 24.90 16.36
N ILE A 150 -6.98 25.30 15.30
CA ILE A 150 -5.59 25.77 15.40
C ILE A 150 -5.51 26.96 16.35
N ILE A 151 -6.37 27.98 16.18
CA ILE A 151 -6.39 29.16 17.06
C ILE A 151 -6.65 28.75 18.52
N LEU A 152 -7.59 27.83 18.75
CA LEU A 152 -7.92 27.37 20.11
C LEU A 152 -6.78 26.59 20.75
N PHE A 153 -6.14 25.66 20.03
CA PHE A 153 -5.01 24.90 20.55
C PHE A 153 -3.81 25.80 20.84
N GLU A 154 -3.46 26.68 19.91
CA GLU A 154 -2.35 27.61 20.10
C GLU A 154 -2.61 28.60 21.23
N SER A 155 -3.84 29.13 21.35
CA SER A 155 -4.20 30.00 22.47
C SER A 155 -4.14 29.30 23.83
N LEU A 156 -4.42 27.99 23.86
CA LEU A 156 -4.36 27.20 25.10
C LEU A 156 -2.91 26.89 25.50
N LEU A 157 -2.06 26.57 24.53
CA LEU A 157 -0.66 26.20 24.75
C LEU A 157 0.24 27.42 24.98
N ASN A 158 -0.09 28.56 24.37
CA ASN A 158 0.71 29.78 24.40
C ASN A 158 -0.06 30.98 25.00
N PRO A 159 -0.49 30.93 26.28
CA PRO A 159 -1.37 31.93 26.88
C PRO A 159 -0.73 33.34 26.99
N MET A 160 0.59 33.44 26.85
CA MET A 160 1.32 34.71 26.87
C MET A 160 1.27 35.46 25.54
N VAL A 161 0.91 34.78 24.44
CA VAL A 161 0.80 35.38 23.11
C VAL A 161 -0.60 35.95 22.94
N LYS A 162 -0.70 37.18 22.39
CA LYS A 162 -1.99 37.82 22.15
C LYS A 162 -2.81 37.01 21.14
N LEU A 163 -4.10 36.82 21.42
CA LEU A 163 -5.03 36.09 20.56
C LEU A 163 -5.07 36.61 19.11
N GLU A 164 -4.92 37.92 18.91
CA GLU A 164 -4.86 38.54 17.58
C GLU A 164 -3.68 38.01 16.75
N ILE A 165 -2.50 37.87 17.36
CA ILE A 165 -1.31 37.33 16.70
C ILE A 165 -1.55 35.86 16.34
N ILE A 166 -2.08 35.07 17.26
CA ILE A 166 -2.40 33.66 17.01
C ILE A 166 -3.42 33.51 15.86
N ALA A 167 -4.47 34.33 15.88
CA ALA A 167 -5.51 34.32 14.86
C ALA A 167 -4.96 34.66 13.47
N LEU A 168 -4.06 35.64 13.37
CA LEU A 168 -3.47 36.06 12.10
C LEU A 168 -2.38 35.08 11.63
N ASP A 169 -1.41 34.76 12.48
CA ASP A 169 -0.21 34.00 12.10
C ASP A 169 -0.44 32.50 11.98
N TYR A 170 -1.39 31.94 12.73
CA TYR A 170 -1.68 30.52 12.66
C TYR A 170 -3.00 30.28 11.93
N GLY A 171 -4.09 30.81 12.46
CA GLY A 171 -5.44 30.54 11.95
C GLY A 171 -5.66 31.02 10.52
N PHE A 172 -5.45 32.31 10.26
CA PHE A 172 -5.76 32.93 8.97
C PHE A 172 -4.77 32.51 7.88
N LYS A 173 -3.47 32.45 8.18
CA LYS A 173 -2.47 31.91 7.24
C LYS A 173 -2.81 30.48 6.83
N PHE A 174 -3.14 29.60 7.78
CA PHE A 174 -3.58 28.24 7.47
C PHE A 174 -4.84 28.24 6.58
N LEU A 175 -5.84 29.05 6.94
CA LEU A 175 -7.10 29.12 6.20
C LEU A 175 -6.87 29.51 4.74
N ILE A 176 -6.11 30.58 4.49
CA ILE A 176 -5.81 31.05 3.13
C ILE A 176 -5.11 29.95 2.32
N GLN A 177 -4.11 29.31 2.92
CA GLN A 177 -3.39 28.23 2.25
C GLN A 177 -4.29 27.04 1.91
N TYR A 178 -5.09 26.62 2.89
CA TYR A 178 -6.03 25.52 2.70
C TYR A 178 -6.99 25.87 1.57
N LEU A 179 -7.56 27.07 1.55
CA LEU A 179 -8.50 27.52 0.52
C LEU A 179 -7.89 27.59 -0.89
N ILE A 180 -6.62 27.98 -1.01
CA ILE A 180 -5.92 28.03 -2.30
C ILE A 180 -5.62 26.62 -2.81
N SER A 181 -5.18 25.72 -1.93
CA SER A 181 -4.65 24.42 -2.32
C SER A 181 -5.73 23.32 -2.39
N ILE A 182 -6.78 23.36 -1.59
CA ILE A 182 -7.63 22.18 -1.34
C ILE A 182 -9.00 22.25 -2.03
N PRO A 183 -9.92 23.17 -1.69
CA PRO A 183 -11.31 23.08 -2.14
C PRO A 183 -11.46 23.10 -3.66
N LEU A 184 -10.57 23.76 -4.40
CA LEU A 184 -10.62 23.78 -5.86
C LEU A 184 -9.91 22.58 -6.49
N ILE A 185 -8.70 22.26 -6.02
CA ILE A 185 -7.84 21.26 -6.68
C ILE A 185 -8.33 19.85 -6.38
N VAL A 186 -8.73 19.53 -5.14
CA VAL A 186 -9.12 18.17 -4.77
C VAL A 186 -10.37 17.69 -5.52
N PRO A 187 -11.49 18.45 -5.61
CA PRO A 187 -12.63 18.02 -6.41
C PRO A 187 -12.31 17.87 -7.89
N PHE A 188 -11.42 18.71 -8.43
CA PHE A 188 -10.94 18.57 -9.82
C PHE A 188 -10.14 17.28 -10.02
N LEU A 189 -9.21 16.96 -9.11
CA LEU A 189 -8.45 15.70 -9.14
C LEU A 189 -9.37 14.49 -9.02
N ILE A 190 -10.40 14.56 -8.17
CA ILE A 190 -11.39 13.48 -8.04
C ILE A 190 -12.22 13.32 -9.32
N LEU A 191 -12.59 14.43 -9.98
CA LEU A 191 -13.28 14.38 -11.27
C LEU A 191 -12.41 13.68 -12.33
N LEU A 192 -11.12 14.05 -12.43
CA LEU A 192 -10.18 13.37 -13.33
C LEU A 192 -10.04 11.89 -12.97
N TYR A 193 -9.91 11.57 -11.69
CA TYR A 193 -9.82 10.20 -11.20
C TYR A 193 -11.06 9.36 -11.57
N ASP A 194 -12.28 9.90 -11.36
CA ASP A 194 -13.54 9.24 -11.71
C ASP A 194 -13.65 9.06 -13.22
N TYR A 195 -13.29 10.08 -14.00
CA TYR A 195 -13.28 10.02 -15.47
C TYR A 195 -12.38 8.90 -16.00
N PHE A 196 -11.12 8.84 -15.57
CA PHE A 196 -10.17 7.85 -16.10
C PHE A 196 -10.42 6.43 -15.59
N LEU A 197 -10.89 6.25 -14.35
CA LEU A 197 -10.87 4.96 -13.66
C LEU A 197 -12.25 4.40 -13.32
N ALA A 198 -13.32 5.18 -13.46
CA ALA A 198 -14.68 4.77 -13.10
C ALA A 198 -15.71 4.82 -14.22
N GLU A 199 -15.38 5.31 -15.43
CA GLU A 199 -16.33 5.32 -16.56
C GLU A 199 -16.88 3.91 -16.85
N GLU A 200 -15.99 2.94 -16.95
CA GLU A 200 -16.34 1.54 -17.23
C GLU A 200 -15.66 0.58 -16.25
N GLU A 201 -16.24 -0.60 -16.10
CA GLU A 201 -15.60 -1.69 -15.36
C GLU A 201 -14.52 -2.33 -16.23
N LYS A 202 -13.26 -2.05 -15.90
CA LYS A 202 -12.09 -2.51 -16.65
C LYS A 202 -11.31 -3.54 -15.82
N HIS A 203 -10.94 -4.65 -16.43
CA HIS A 203 -10.06 -5.65 -15.83
C HIS A 203 -8.72 -5.63 -16.56
N PHE A 204 -7.73 -4.98 -15.96
CA PHE A 204 -6.38 -4.92 -16.52
C PHE A 204 -5.57 -6.13 -16.05
N TYR A 205 -5.57 -7.17 -16.87
CA TYR A 205 -4.73 -8.34 -16.70
C TYR A 205 -3.55 -8.26 -17.67
N ASN A 206 -2.35 -8.06 -17.15
CA ASN A 206 -1.15 -7.94 -17.97
C ASN A 206 -0.13 -8.98 -17.54
N MET A 207 0.34 -9.80 -18.49
CA MET A 207 1.34 -10.85 -18.24
C MET A 207 2.63 -10.32 -17.61
N THR A 208 2.99 -9.06 -17.84
CA THR A 208 4.14 -8.39 -17.22
C THR A 208 3.93 -8.14 -15.72
N LEU A 209 2.69 -7.90 -15.29
CA LEU A 209 2.37 -7.66 -13.88
C LEU A 209 2.03 -8.95 -13.13
N THR A 210 1.42 -9.91 -13.82
CA THR A 210 0.96 -11.16 -13.21
C THR A 210 1.97 -12.28 -13.33
N HIS A 211 2.81 -12.30 -14.38
CA HIS A 211 3.69 -13.41 -14.76
C HIS A 211 2.98 -14.78 -14.79
N HIS A 212 1.65 -14.76 -14.89
CA HIS A 212 0.76 -15.89 -14.80
C HIS A 212 -0.29 -15.71 -15.89
N PRO A 213 -0.67 -16.79 -16.58
CA PRO A 213 -1.77 -16.75 -17.53
C PRO A 213 -3.11 -16.59 -16.80
N GLU A 214 -4.13 -16.09 -17.50
CA GLU A 214 -5.45 -15.79 -16.93
C GLU A 214 -6.10 -16.97 -16.20
N TYR A 215 -5.86 -18.21 -16.67
CA TYR A 215 -6.37 -19.42 -16.02
C TYR A 215 -5.74 -19.72 -14.65
N ALA A 216 -4.64 -19.04 -14.28
CA ALA A 216 -3.96 -19.12 -13.00
C ALA A 216 -4.28 -17.92 -12.09
N CYS A 217 -5.51 -17.41 -12.16
CA CYS A 217 -5.96 -16.25 -11.39
C CYS A 217 -5.85 -16.41 -9.87
N ASP A 218 -5.82 -17.64 -9.36
CA ASP A 218 -5.60 -17.96 -7.94
C ASP A 218 -4.21 -17.54 -7.43
N HIS A 219 -3.25 -17.28 -8.33
CA HIS A 219 -1.92 -16.76 -8.02
C HIS A 219 -1.87 -15.23 -7.98
N THR A 220 -2.96 -14.57 -8.37
CA THR A 220 -3.04 -13.11 -8.46
C THR A 220 -3.93 -12.53 -7.37
N TYR A 221 -3.70 -11.26 -7.07
CA TYR A 221 -4.69 -10.43 -6.39
C TYR A 221 -4.88 -9.17 -7.23
N TYR A 222 -5.98 -8.47 -6.98
CA TYR A 222 -6.23 -7.20 -7.65
C TYR A 222 -6.31 -6.06 -6.66
N LEU A 223 -5.82 -4.90 -7.10
CA LEU A 223 -6.12 -3.60 -6.52
C LEU A 223 -7.25 -2.96 -7.32
N LYS A 224 -8.20 -2.34 -6.62
CA LYS A 224 -9.36 -1.70 -7.23
C LYS A 224 -9.20 -0.19 -7.14
N PHE A 225 -9.15 0.46 -8.30
CA PHE A 225 -9.12 1.91 -8.44
C PHE A 225 -10.38 2.35 -9.18
N GLY A 226 -11.34 2.96 -8.47
CA GLY A 226 -12.64 3.26 -9.07
C GLY A 226 -13.40 1.99 -9.44
N ARG A 227 -13.63 1.78 -10.74
CA ARG A 227 -14.18 0.54 -11.31
C ARG A 227 -13.14 -0.28 -12.08
N THR A 228 -11.88 0.14 -12.05
CA THR A 228 -10.76 -0.56 -12.69
C THR A 228 -10.10 -1.51 -11.72
N TYR A 229 -9.93 -2.77 -12.14
CA TYR A 229 -9.28 -3.85 -11.40
C TYR A 229 -7.93 -4.13 -12.06
N ILE A 230 -6.84 -3.87 -11.33
CA ILE A 230 -5.48 -4.12 -11.82
C ILE A 230 -4.94 -5.34 -11.09
N TYR A 231 -4.58 -6.38 -11.86
CA TYR A 231 -4.14 -7.66 -11.33
C TYR A 231 -2.61 -7.72 -11.23
N PHE A 232 -2.13 -8.25 -10.12
CA PHE A 232 -0.71 -8.40 -9.84
C PHE A 232 -0.42 -9.82 -9.34
N CYS A 233 0.81 -10.30 -9.59
CA CYS A 233 1.29 -11.52 -8.95
C CYS A 233 1.34 -11.32 -7.42
N SER A 234 0.71 -12.23 -6.68
CA SER A 234 0.65 -12.14 -5.21
C SER A 234 2.03 -12.19 -4.56
N ARG A 235 2.91 -13.06 -5.07
CA ARG A 235 4.25 -13.22 -4.51
C ARG A 235 5.16 -12.04 -4.86
N CYS A 236 5.24 -11.65 -6.14
CA CYS A 236 6.08 -10.54 -6.58
C CYS A 236 5.69 -9.23 -5.90
N SER A 237 4.40 -8.99 -5.74
CA SER A 237 3.95 -7.77 -5.07
C SER A 237 4.19 -7.83 -3.56
N GLY A 238 4.03 -9.00 -2.93
CA GLY A 238 4.49 -9.22 -1.56
C GLY A 238 5.96 -8.84 -1.42
N THR A 239 6.81 -9.31 -2.33
CA THR A 239 8.24 -8.97 -2.37
C THR A 239 8.52 -7.49 -2.54
N LEU A 240 7.85 -6.82 -3.49
CA LEU A 240 7.99 -5.38 -3.68
C LEU A 240 7.55 -4.60 -2.43
N ILE A 241 6.40 -4.96 -1.86
CA ILE A 241 5.87 -4.35 -0.63
C ILE A 241 6.84 -4.57 0.53
N GLY A 242 7.36 -5.78 0.72
CA GLY A 242 8.34 -6.07 1.78
C GLY A 242 9.62 -5.25 1.64
N ALA A 243 10.13 -5.09 0.42
CA ALA A 243 11.31 -4.28 0.16
C ALA A 243 11.05 -2.79 0.45
N VAL A 244 9.95 -2.22 -0.05
CA VAL A 244 9.56 -0.82 0.18
C VAL A 244 9.30 -0.55 1.66
N LEU A 245 8.65 -1.47 2.37
CA LEU A 245 8.46 -1.40 3.82
C LEU A 245 9.79 -1.34 4.56
N THR A 246 10.72 -2.20 4.20
CA THR A 246 12.02 -2.27 4.87
C THR A 246 12.83 -1.02 4.59
N LEU A 247 12.81 -0.52 3.35
CA LEU A 247 13.39 0.79 3.00
C LEU A 247 12.82 1.91 3.87
N PHE A 248 11.50 1.99 3.97
CA PHE A 248 10.83 2.99 4.80
C PHE A 248 11.24 2.89 6.27
N PHE A 249 11.16 1.70 6.88
CA PHE A 249 11.50 1.53 8.30
C PHE A 249 12.97 1.77 8.56
N MET A 250 13.88 1.33 7.68
CA MET A 250 15.30 1.59 7.84
C MET A 250 15.60 3.08 7.79
N TYR A 251 15.01 3.80 6.83
CA TYR A 251 15.15 5.26 6.72
C TYR A 251 14.56 5.99 7.95
N PHE A 252 13.36 5.60 8.36
CA PHE A 252 12.70 6.16 9.55
C PHE A 252 13.50 5.94 10.83
N LEU A 253 14.01 4.71 11.06
CA LEU A 253 14.78 4.36 12.25
C LEU A 253 16.16 5.06 12.26
N GLU A 254 16.78 5.20 11.10
CA GLU A 254 18.01 5.97 10.96
C GLU A 254 17.78 7.43 11.35
N LYS A 255 16.75 8.08 10.82
CA LYS A 255 16.45 9.49 11.13
C LYS A 255 16.03 9.70 12.58
N SER A 256 15.17 8.85 13.12
CA SER A 256 14.58 9.04 14.45
C SER A 256 15.51 8.63 15.59
N PHE A 257 16.32 7.58 15.39
CA PHE A 257 17.08 6.94 16.46
C PHE A 257 18.57 6.77 16.15
N ASN A 258 19.07 7.32 15.03
CA ASN A 258 20.41 7.04 14.51
C ASN A 258 20.70 5.54 14.40
N PHE A 259 19.66 4.74 14.15
CA PHE A 259 19.78 3.29 14.08
C PHE A 259 20.36 2.88 12.73
N ILE A 260 21.46 2.13 12.77
CA ILE A 260 22.10 1.54 11.60
C ILE A 260 22.14 0.04 11.81
N ILE A 261 21.57 -0.72 10.87
CA ILE A 261 21.63 -2.19 10.95
C ILE A 261 23.06 -2.66 10.73
N SER A 262 23.55 -3.51 11.63
CA SER A 262 24.85 -4.15 11.48
C SER A 262 24.84 -5.15 10.32
N SER A 263 25.97 -5.32 9.63
CA SER A 263 26.09 -6.30 8.55
C SER A 263 25.84 -7.73 9.04
N GLU A 264 26.17 -8.00 10.31
CA GLU A 264 25.97 -9.25 11.02
C GLU A 264 24.48 -9.55 11.24
N SER A 265 23.68 -8.55 11.64
CA SER A 265 22.23 -8.71 11.75
C SER A 265 21.58 -8.87 10.38
N ALA A 266 22.01 -8.09 9.38
CA ALA A 266 21.49 -8.16 8.02
C ALA A 266 21.73 -9.55 7.40
N ILE A 267 22.93 -10.14 7.58
CA ILE A 267 23.23 -11.47 7.04
C ILE A 267 22.42 -12.58 7.73
N LEU A 268 22.21 -12.50 9.05
CA LEU A 268 21.36 -13.45 9.78
C LEU A 268 19.92 -13.43 9.25
N ILE A 269 19.37 -12.24 9.01
CA ILE A 269 18.04 -12.10 8.40
C ILE A 269 18.04 -12.73 6.99
N CYS A 270 19.07 -12.48 6.19
CA CYS A 270 19.19 -13.07 4.85
C CYS A 270 19.33 -14.60 4.84
N ILE A 271 19.77 -15.22 5.93
CA ILE A 271 19.79 -16.68 6.09
C ILE A 271 18.40 -17.21 6.49
N PHE A 272 17.71 -16.58 7.43
CA PHE A 272 16.49 -17.17 7.97
C PHE A 272 15.24 -16.83 7.15
N PHE A 273 15.15 -15.64 6.57
CA PHE A 273 13.91 -15.14 5.95
C PHE A 273 13.55 -15.85 4.63
N PRO A 274 14.50 -16.23 3.75
CA PRO A 274 14.13 -16.99 2.54
C PRO A 274 13.56 -18.38 2.82
N ILE A 275 13.86 -18.99 3.98
CA ILE A 275 13.49 -20.37 4.31
C ILE A 275 11.96 -20.60 4.26
N PRO A 276 11.10 -19.81 4.92
CA PRO A 276 9.64 -19.93 4.79
C PRO A 276 9.14 -19.93 3.34
N CYS A 277 9.73 -19.12 2.46
CA CYS A 277 9.31 -19.08 1.06
C CYS A 277 9.77 -20.32 0.29
N ILE A 278 10.95 -20.86 0.57
CA ILE A 278 11.42 -22.10 -0.06
C ILE A 278 10.53 -23.27 0.36
N ILE A 279 10.12 -23.33 1.62
CA ILE A 279 9.17 -24.33 2.11
C ILE A 279 7.81 -24.13 1.43
N ASP A 280 7.30 -22.90 1.38
CA ASP A 280 6.02 -22.59 0.76
C ASP A 280 5.98 -22.99 -0.71
N TRP A 281 6.93 -22.48 -1.48
CA TRP A 281 7.03 -22.71 -2.91
C TRP A 281 7.43 -24.15 -3.24
N GLY A 282 8.35 -24.75 -2.47
CA GLY A 282 8.80 -26.13 -2.65
C GLY A 282 7.68 -27.15 -2.44
N THR A 283 6.92 -27.00 -1.35
CA THR A 283 5.76 -27.88 -1.10
C THR A 283 4.68 -27.75 -2.18
N GLN A 284 4.51 -26.56 -2.76
CA GLN A 284 3.60 -26.34 -3.91
C GLN A 284 4.10 -27.03 -5.18
N LYS A 285 5.38 -26.88 -5.51
CA LYS A 285 5.96 -27.49 -6.73
C LYS A 285 6.05 -29.00 -6.66
N LEU A 286 6.22 -29.55 -5.47
CA LEU A 286 6.18 -30.99 -5.24
C LEU A 286 4.77 -31.58 -5.21
N LEU A 287 3.74 -30.77 -5.52
CA LEU A 287 2.32 -31.14 -5.54
C LEU A 287 1.79 -31.62 -4.18
N LEU A 288 2.46 -31.25 -3.07
CA LEU A 288 2.06 -31.65 -1.71
C LEU A 288 0.88 -30.82 -1.19
N ARG A 289 0.72 -29.60 -1.69
CA ARG A 289 -0.41 -28.73 -1.35
C ARG A 289 -0.68 -27.67 -2.40
N LYS A 290 -1.89 -27.11 -2.37
CA LYS A 290 -2.22 -25.88 -3.10
C LYS A 290 -1.73 -24.66 -2.32
N SER A 291 -1.35 -23.63 -3.05
CA SER A 291 -0.95 -22.34 -2.48
C SER A 291 -2.17 -21.45 -2.29
N THR A 292 -2.17 -20.65 -1.23
CA THR A 292 -3.17 -19.59 -1.03
C THR A 292 -2.59 -18.24 -1.42
N THR A 293 -3.42 -17.28 -1.80
CA THR A 293 -3.00 -15.89 -2.06
C THR A 293 -2.28 -15.28 -0.84
N GLU A 294 -2.81 -15.52 0.35
CA GLU A 294 -2.25 -15.00 1.61
C GLU A 294 -0.84 -15.52 1.89
N SER A 295 -0.63 -16.84 1.78
CA SER A 295 0.70 -17.43 1.95
C SER A 295 1.71 -16.89 0.92
N ARG A 296 1.29 -16.66 -0.34
CA ARG A 296 2.13 -16.05 -1.38
C ARG A 296 2.51 -14.61 -1.03
N VAL A 297 1.57 -13.79 -0.54
CA VAL A 297 1.85 -12.40 -0.15
C VAL A 297 2.80 -12.36 1.05
N ILE A 298 2.54 -13.16 2.09
CA ILE A 298 3.37 -13.18 3.32
C ILE A 298 4.79 -13.65 3.02
N THR A 299 4.94 -14.78 2.32
CA THR A 299 6.27 -15.28 1.95
C THR A 299 7.00 -14.37 0.99
N GLY A 300 6.27 -13.74 0.05
CA GLY A 300 6.79 -12.67 -0.79
C GLY A 300 7.33 -11.51 0.04
N LEU A 301 6.56 -11.01 1.01
CA LEU A 301 6.94 -9.92 1.92
C LEU A 301 8.20 -10.24 2.71
N ILE A 302 8.29 -11.44 3.27
CA ILE A 302 9.48 -11.90 4.01
C ILE A 302 10.73 -11.92 3.10
N ILE A 303 10.59 -12.42 1.86
CA ILE A 303 11.68 -12.34 0.87
C ILE A 303 12.02 -10.88 0.55
N GLY A 304 11.02 -10.02 0.37
CA GLY A 304 11.23 -8.59 0.08
C GLY A 304 12.09 -7.90 1.13
N ILE A 305 11.83 -8.19 2.41
CA ILE A 305 12.65 -7.71 3.53
C ILE A 305 14.09 -8.17 3.38
N SER A 306 14.31 -9.47 3.17
CA SER A 306 15.64 -10.03 2.98
C SER A 306 16.37 -9.44 1.75
N LEU A 307 15.67 -9.22 0.65
CA LEU A 307 16.24 -8.67 -0.57
C LEU A 307 16.70 -7.23 -0.39
N TYR A 308 15.97 -6.40 0.34
CA TYR A 308 16.43 -5.05 0.64
C TYR A 308 17.66 -5.08 1.57
N LEU A 309 17.63 -5.93 2.61
CA LEU A 309 18.70 -6.01 3.60
C LEU A 309 20.02 -6.57 3.07
N ILE A 310 20.02 -7.25 1.91
CA ILE A 310 21.26 -7.68 1.27
C ILE A 310 22.22 -6.52 0.99
N SER A 311 21.69 -5.32 0.74
CA SER A 311 22.48 -4.10 0.51
C SER A 311 23.34 -3.69 1.72
N PHE A 312 22.98 -4.13 2.92
CA PHE A 312 23.72 -3.87 4.17
C PHE A 312 24.77 -4.94 4.50
N THR A 313 24.91 -5.97 3.66
CA THR A 313 25.84 -7.10 3.89
C THR A 313 27.23 -6.86 3.28
N GLY A 314 27.61 -5.61 3.00
CA GLY A 314 28.86 -5.26 2.30
C GLY A 314 30.13 -5.91 2.87
N LYS A 315 30.26 -5.99 4.21
CA LYS A 315 31.38 -6.69 4.88
C LYS A 315 31.46 -8.19 4.57
N TYR A 316 30.33 -8.80 4.25
CA TYR A 316 30.15 -10.23 3.96
C TYR A 316 29.78 -10.48 2.50
N TYR A 317 30.17 -9.60 1.58
CA TYR A 317 29.76 -9.63 0.17
C TYR A 317 29.84 -11.02 -0.48
N PHE A 318 31.00 -11.70 -0.38
CA PHE A 318 31.18 -13.04 -0.97
C PHE A 318 30.28 -14.10 -0.31
N PHE A 319 30.06 -13.99 1.00
CA PHE A 319 29.18 -14.91 1.71
C PHE A 319 27.70 -14.67 1.36
N ALA A 320 27.28 -13.41 1.22
CA ALA A 320 25.95 -13.07 0.72
C ALA A 320 25.73 -13.58 -0.71
N LEU A 321 26.73 -13.43 -1.60
CA LEU A 321 26.69 -13.99 -2.95
C LEU A 321 26.55 -15.51 -2.94
N PHE A 322 27.32 -16.19 -2.09
CA PHE A 322 27.22 -17.64 -1.91
C PHE A 322 25.82 -18.06 -1.43
N LEU A 323 25.24 -17.35 -0.45
CA LEU A 323 23.88 -17.62 0.02
C LEU A 323 22.85 -17.48 -1.09
N VAL A 324 22.95 -16.45 -1.92
CA VAL A 324 22.07 -16.25 -3.08
C VAL A 324 22.18 -17.44 -4.03
N ILE A 325 23.40 -17.85 -4.41
CA ILE A 325 23.64 -19.00 -5.28
C ILE A 325 23.06 -20.28 -4.67
N LEU A 326 23.28 -20.50 -3.38
CA LEU A 326 22.76 -21.66 -2.65
C LEU A 326 21.22 -21.72 -2.71
N TYR A 327 20.54 -20.61 -2.42
CA TYR A 327 19.07 -20.57 -2.47
C TYR A 327 18.52 -20.79 -3.88
N PHE A 328 19.10 -20.14 -4.90
CA PHE A 328 18.69 -20.38 -6.28
C PHE A 328 18.94 -21.83 -6.72
N SER A 329 20.02 -22.46 -6.24
CA SER A 329 20.30 -23.88 -6.49
C SER A 329 19.25 -24.79 -5.86
N ILE A 330 18.86 -24.52 -4.60
CA ILE A 330 17.79 -25.28 -3.92
C ILE A 330 16.45 -25.12 -4.66
N VAL A 331 16.10 -23.89 -5.06
CA VAL A 331 14.88 -23.63 -5.84
C VAL A 331 14.92 -24.37 -7.18
N GLY A 332 16.05 -24.34 -7.90
CA GLY A 332 16.25 -25.05 -9.16
C GLY A 332 16.11 -26.57 -9.02
N LEU A 333 16.68 -27.15 -7.95
CA LEU A 333 16.53 -28.58 -7.65
C LEU A 333 15.06 -28.94 -7.38
N LEU A 334 14.36 -28.14 -6.58
CA LEU A 334 12.93 -28.33 -6.30
C LEU A 334 12.06 -28.15 -7.56
N MET A 335 12.41 -27.21 -8.46
CA MET A 335 11.75 -27.08 -9.78
C MET A 335 11.90 -28.37 -10.58
N TYR A 336 13.12 -28.91 -10.66
CA TYR A 336 13.42 -30.12 -11.41
C TYR A 336 12.63 -31.33 -10.88
N ILE A 337 12.66 -31.56 -9.56
CA ILE A 337 11.92 -32.67 -8.93
C ILE A 337 10.41 -32.50 -9.12
N GLY A 338 9.89 -31.27 -8.94
CA GLY A 338 8.48 -30.97 -9.15
C GLY A 338 8.02 -31.21 -10.59
N TYR A 339 8.85 -30.86 -11.57
CA TYR A 339 8.59 -31.13 -12.98
C TYR A 339 8.54 -32.63 -13.28
N GLN A 340 9.51 -33.41 -12.78
CA GLN A 340 9.52 -34.87 -12.93
C GLN A 340 8.23 -35.51 -12.36
N LYS A 341 7.80 -35.08 -11.16
CA LYS A 341 6.55 -35.57 -10.55
C LYS A 341 5.31 -35.21 -11.37
N LEU A 342 5.25 -33.99 -11.91
CA LEU A 342 4.14 -33.55 -12.74
C LEU A 342 4.04 -34.37 -14.03
N MET A 343 5.18 -34.59 -14.72
CA MET A 343 5.21 -35.38 -15.95
C MET A 343 4.77 -36.82 -15.72
N LYS A 344 5.19 -37.44 -14.60
CA LYS A 344 4.75 -38.79 -14.22
C LYS A 344 3.23 -38.86 -13.99
N LYS A 345 2.65 -37.87 -13.32
CA LYS A 345 1.19 -37.84 -13.08
C LYS A 345 0.41 -37.70 -14.39
N LEU A 346 0.92 -36.88 -15.32
CA LEU A 346 0.30 -36.69 -16.63
C LEU A 346 0.40 -37.95 -17.52
N SER A 347 1.49 -38.72 -17.42
CA SER A 347 1.57 -40.00 -18.15
C SER A 347 0.57 -41.02 -17.58
N GLU A 348 0.48 -41.14 -16.25
CA GLU A 348 -0.49 -42.02 -15.58
C GLU A 348 -1.94 -41.65 -15.99
N GLU A 349 -2.30 -40.35 -15.99
CA GLU A 349 -3.64 -39.88 -16.42
C GLU A 349 -3.96 -40.17 -17.91
N ASN A 350 -2.97 -40.13 -18.81
CA ASN A 350 -3.19 -40.41 -20.23
C ASN A 350 -3.35 -41.92 -20.50
N GLU A 351 -2.65 -42.77 -19.75
CA GLU A 351 -2.82 -44.22 -19.82
C GLU A 351 -4.24 -44.62 -19.38
N ASP A 352 -4.74 -44.05 -18.28
CA ASP A 352 -6.10 -44.28 -17.80
C ASP A 352 -7.15 -43.89 -18.86
N LEU A 353 -7.01 -42.70 -19.48
CA LEU A 353 -7.93 -42.25 -20.53
C LEU A 353 -7.90 -43.15 -21.78
N SER A 354 -6.73 -43.62 -22.19
CA SER A 354 -6.64 -44.55 -23.32
C SER A 354 -7.35 -45.88 -23.04
N SER A 355 -7.26 -46.36 -21.79
CA SER A 355 -7.95 -47.59 -21.39
C SER A 355 -9.47 -47.43 -21.34
N GLU A 356 -9.99 -46.25 -21.00
CA GLU A 356 -11.43 -45.96 -21.03
C GLU A 356 -11.97 -45.83 -22.46
N GLU A 357 -11.20 -45.23 -23.38
CA GLU A 357 -11.56 -45.15 -24.79
C GLU A 357 -11.63 -46.54 -25.44
N ASP A 358 -10.66 -47.41 -25.16
CA ASP A 358 -10.65 -48.79 -25.69
C ASP A 358 -11.88 -49.60 -25.23
N ILE A 359 -12.32 -49.44 -23.97
CA ILE A 359 -13.54 -50.08 -23.45
C ILE A 359 -14.80 -49.57 -24.17
N LEU A 360 -14.87 -48.27 -24.49
CA LEU A 360 -16.02 -47.67 -25.18
C LEU A 360 -16.14 -48.08 -26.66
N PHE A 361 -15.07 -48.56 -27.29
CA PHE A 361 -15.11 -49.05 -28.68
C PHE A 361 -15.44 -50.56 -28.80
N GLU A 362 -15.38 -51.31 -27.70
CA GLU A 362 -15.74 -52.75 -27.67
C GLU A 362 -17.23 -53.01 -27.38
N GLU A 363 -17.97 -52.01 -26.86
CA GLU A 363 -19.44 -52.04 -26.68
C GLU A 363 -20.20 -51.52 -27.91
#